data_AF-A0A1J0R684-F1
#
_entry.id   AF-A0A1J0R684-F1
#
_cell.length_a   1.000
_cell.length_b   1.000
_cell.length_c   1.000
_cell.angle_alpha   90.00
_cell.angle_beta   90.00
_cell.angle_gamma   90.00
#
_symmetry.space_group_name_H-M   'P 1'
#
loop_
_entity.id
_entity.type
_entity.pdbx_description
1 polymer ?
#
loop_
_entity_poly.entity_id
_entity_poly.type
_entity_poly.pdbx_seq_one_letter_code
_entity_poly.pdbx_strand_id
1 'polypeptide(L)'
;MTKRPKKLSQVALSYLLLIAVTPTHVRPAAQSALDKSLWQGICKATAELNKVPGTMTHELTQILQKAKTMRRAELKAQIFVLRHAGTPSANKAAVRAAYFGRRYKQVVEALEKQDIEKAIDAAAKAAYLQGRIDEPLHLLAAVDNTNNLCLATTDANGVKPVKGTGKLGDVDCPLSAPSAKNKGGQLSGITEAGFTMLKTDVTSGNAKQVASGAKKCNLLSSVNTQGFGETQAAISTDHEILGGYITIQNTNNEIDVTAHNKAHTVESGKHESWTAAHAAIMASPKHTTSPYINETGDLHTRQAMTQVLQAVYNDRQAMSGTDLENKVVEIFQGKEEKKLQEYEDAVNQLTIPDGVAGLEGEHTLAEVNDEDKLIAIRAFYEQQISTAYGKMEATIAETNNKQTASAPADCGKKLKKVDCKESDGCKWNSTDKSEGDFCKAKGEDEQKAQGAGQAANTETKKCSEKKKQENFKSPDCKWDGKNAKIPVLL
;
A
#
# COMPACT_ATOMS: atom_id res chain seq x y z
N MET A 1 -80.30 -77.73 -25.31
CA MET A 1 -79.37 -78.00 -26.43
C MET A 1 -79.11 -76.69 -27.17
N THR A 2 -77.83 -76.28 -27.27
CA THR A 2 -77.14 -75.59 -28.41
C THR A 2 -77.89 -74.53 -29.24
N LYS A 3 -77.36 -73.39 -29.69
CA LYS A 3 -76.03 -72.75 -29.76
C LYS A 3 -76.29 -71.35 -30.40
N ARG A 4 -75.50 -70.32 -29.99
CA ARG A 4 -75.10 -69.03 -30.63
C ARG A 4 -75.91 -68.41 -31.80
N PRO A 5 -75.97 -67.05 -31.83
CA PRO A 5 -75.13 -66.27 -32.78
C PRO A 5 -74.46 -65.04 -32.11
N LYS A 6 -73.16 -64.81 -32.34
CA LYS A 6 -72.49 -63.87 -33.28
C LYS A 6 -72.49 -62.38 -32.85
N LYS A 7 -71.26 -61.88 -32.77
CA LYS A 7 -70.79 -60.51 -32.51
C LYS A 7 -71.45 -59.45 -33.41
N LEU A 8 -71.72 -58.27 -32.85
CA LEU A 8 -71.10 -56.99 -33.28
C LEU A 8 -71.49 -55.86 -32.30
N SER A 9 -70.51 -55.30 -31.60
CA SER A 9 -70.31 -53.84 -31.44
C SER A 9 -69.14 -53.66 -30.46
N GLN A 10 -67.96 -53.51 -31.04
CA GLN A 10 -66.79 -52.97 -30.36
C GLN A 10 -66.98 -51.47 -30.16
N VAL A 11 -66.22 -50.95 -29.20
CA VAL A 11 -65.94 -49.54 -28.92
C VAL A 11 -66.92 -48.86 -27.96
N ALA A 12 -66.78 -49.17 -26.66
CA ALA A 12 -66.90 -48.20 -25.57
C ALA A 12 -66.69 -48.91 -24.20
N LEU A 13 -65.45 -49.31 -23.86
CA LEU A 13 -65.05 -49.54 -22.46
C LEU A 13 -63.53 -49.73 -22.32
N SER A 14 -62.72 -48.72 -22.66
CA SER A 14 -61.27 -48.76 -22.43
C SER A 14 -60.69 -47.36 -22.36
N TYR A 15 -61.00 -46.59 -21.32
CA TYR A 15 -60.24 -45.38 -20.95
C TYR A 15 -60.49 -45.03 -19.49
N LEU A 16 -59.93 -45.81 -18.55
CA LEU A 16 -59.65 -45.34 -17.19
C LEU A 16 -58.73 -46.30 -16.44
N LEU A 17 -57.46 -46.37 -16.87
CA LEU A 17 -56.36 -46.89 -16.05
C LEU A 17 -55.02 -46.40 -16.63
N LEU A 18 -54.86 -45.08 -16.67
CA LEU A 18 -53.55 -44.44 -16.62
C LEU A 18 -53.31 -44.13 -15.15
N ILE A 19 -52.78 -45.11 -14.40
CA ILE A 19 -52.04 -44.82 -13.18
C ILE A 19 -50.83 -44.04 -13.67
N ALA A 20 -50.91 -42.72 -13.55
CA ALA A 20 -49.70 -41.90 -13.55
C ALA A 20 -48.88 -42.37 -12.35
N VAL A 21 -47.92 -43.27 -12.60
CA VAL A 21 -46.76 -43.43 -11.72
C VAL A 21 -45.98 -42.12 -11.85
N THR A 22 -46.50 -41.08 -11.22
CA THR A 22 -45.66 -39.98 -10.80
C THR A 22 -44.64 -40.62 -9.86
N PRO A 23 -43.32 -40.47 -10.07
CA PRO A 23 -42.36 -40.90 -9.07
C PRO A 23 -42.79 -40.21 -7.77
N THR A 24 -43.14 -41.01 -6.76
CA THR A 24 -43.39 -40.49 -5.43
C THR A 24 -42.17 -39.66 -5.07
N HIS A 25 -42.31 -38.34 -5.03
CA HIS A 25 -41.28 -37.47 -4.49
C HIS A 25 -41.21 -37.78 -2.99
N VAL A 26 -40.40 -38.79 -2.65
CA VAL A 26 -40.13 -39.17 -1.26
C VAL A 26 -39.42 -37.98 -0.64
N ARG A 27 -40.10 -37.30 0.27
CA ARG A 27 -39.52 -36.19 1.04
C ARG A 27 -38.29 -36.71 1.83
N PRO A 28 -37.23 -35.90 1.97
CA PRO A 28 -36.15 -36.22 2.90
C PRO A 28 -36.71 -36.41 4.31
N ALA A 29 -36.14 -37.35 5.06
CA ALA A 29 -36.38 -37.47 6.48
C ALA A 29 -35.29 -36.71 7.24
N ALA A 30 -35.56 -36.31 8.48
CA ALA A 30 -34.60 -35.63 9.37
C ALA A 30 -33.23 -36.33 9.44
N GLN A 31 -33.25 -37.67 9.41
CA GLN A 31 -32.09 -38.55 9.47
C GLN A 31 -31.45 -38.87 8.11
N SER A 32 -31.81 -38.16 7.04
CA SER A 32 -31.15 -38.35 5.74
C SER A 32 -29.73 -37.76 5.74
N ALA A 33 -28.82 -38.30 4.91
CA ALA A 33 -27.50 -37.71 4.71
C ALA A 33 -27.60 -36.31 4.07
N LEU A 34 -26.57 -35.46 4.30
CA LEU A 34 -26.45 -34.21 3.55
C LEU A 34 -26.22 -34.50 2.07
N ASP A 35 -26.91 -33.75 1.22
CA ASP A 35 -26.75 -33.84 -0.23
C ASP A 35 -25.39 -33.29 -0.69
N LYS A 36 -24.82 -33.87 -1.76
CA LYS A 36 -23.53 -33.44 -2.34
C LYS A 36 -23.50 -31.96 -2.64
N SER A 37 -24.59 -31.43 -3.17
CA SER A 37 -24.66 -30.04 -3.57
C SER A 37 -24.62 -29.05 -2.39
N LEU A 38 -25.03 -29.49 -1.19
CA LEU A 38 -24.92 -28.69 0.03
C LEU A 38 -23.50 -28.76 0.61
N TRP A 39 -23.00 -29.97 0.92
CA TRP A 39 -21.71 -30.09 1.63
C TRP A 39 -20.52 -29.67 0.77
N GLN A 40 -20.60 -29.74 -0.57
CA GLN A 40 -19.53 -29.23 -1.43
C GLN A 40 -19.36 -27.70 -1.32
N GLY A 41 -20.44 -26.96 -1.10
CA GLY A 41 -20.38 -25.51 -0.91
C GLY A 41 -19.68 -25.14 0.39
N ILE A 42 -19.96 -25.93 1.45
CA ILE A 42 -19.33 -25.81 2.76
C ILE A 42 -17.83 -26.14 2.66
N CYS A 43 -17.46 -27.19 1.92
CA CYS A 43 -16.06 -27.51 1.62
C CYS A 43 -15.32 -26.37 0.90
N LYS A 44 -15.96 -25.76 -0.09
CA LYS A 44 -15.39 -24.58 -0.78
C LYS A 44 -15.28 -23.38 0.16
N ALA A 45 -16.21 -23.21 1.10
CA ALA A 45 -16.15 -22.13 2.09
C ALA A 45 -14.92 -22.30 3.01
N THR A 46 -14.70 -23.49 3.55
CA THR A 46 -13.47 -23.76 4.34
C THR A 46 -12.20 -23.57 3.49
N ALA A 47 -12.20 -23.96 2.21
CA ALA A 47 -11.07 -23.74 1.32
C ALA A 47 -10.75 -22.25 1.10
N GLU A 48 -11.76 -21.37 1.01
CA GLU A 48 -11.55 -19.92 0.92
C GLU A 48 -11.13 -19.32 2.27
N LEU A 49 -11.75 -19.72 3.38
CA LEU A 49 -11.38 -19.28 4.73
C LEU A 49 -9.92 -19.64 5.05
N ASN A 50 -9.46 -20.80 4.58
CA ASN A 50 -8.08 -21.27 4.76
C ASN A 50 -7.03 -20.32 4.14
N LYS A 51 -7.43 -19.53 3.13
CA LYS A 51 -6.56 -18.57 2.45
C LYS A 51 -6.44 -17.25 3.22
N VAL A 52 -7.44 -16.89 4.03
CA VAL A 52 -7.56 -15.55 4.64
C VAL A 52 -6.29 -15.16 5.42
N PRO A 53 -5.72 -15.97 6.33
CA PRO A 53 -4.51 -15.56 7.06
C PRO A 53 -3.30 -15.29 6.15
N GLY A 54 -3.11 -16.11 5.11
CA GLY A 54 -2.04 -15.92 4.13
C GLY A 54 -2.26 -14.68 3.25
N THR A 55 -3.51 -14.39 2.89
CA THR A 55 -3.90 -13.16 2.18
C THR A 55 -3.68 -11.91 3.04
N MET A 56 -4.06 -11.93 4.32
CA MET A 56 -3.82 -10.80 5.24
C MET A 56 -2.32 -10.51 5.40
N THR A 57 -1.50 -11.57 5.50
CA THR A 57 -0.03 -11.44 5.53
C THR A 57 0.50 -10.84 4.23
N HIS A 58 -0.07 -11.22 3.09
CA HIS A 58 0.27 -10.64 1.79
C HIS A 58 -0.05 -9.14 1.73
N GLU A 59 -1.27 -8.75 2.12
CA GLU A 59 -1.72 -7.35 2.11
C GLU A 59 -0.81 -6.46 2.97
N LEU A 60 -0.54 -6.85 4.22
CA LEU A 60 0.36 -6.10 5.11
C LEU A 60 1.78 -6.02 4.54
N THR A 61 2.28 -7.11 3.95
CA THR A 61 3.60 -7.10 3.29
C THR A 61 3.64 -6.10 2.13
N GLN A 62 2.61 -6.08 1.28
CA GLN A 62 2.54 -5.15 0.14
C GLN A 62 2.40 -3.69 0.60
N ILE A 63 1.63 -3.43 1.66
CA ILE A 63 1.53 -2.10 2.27
C ILE A 63 2.90 -1.62 2.75
N LEU A 64 3.66 -2.47 3.46
CA LEU A 64 5.01 -2.12 3.91
C LEU A 64 5.97 -1.87 2.74
N GLN A 65 5.87 -2.63 1.64
CA GLN A 65 6.66 -2.38 0.44
C GLN A 65 6.32 -1.04 -0.22
N LYS A 66 5.05 -0.63 -0.18
CA LYS A 66 4.62 0.71 -0.63
C LYS A 66 5.18 1.81 0.27
N ALA A 67 5.15 1.63 1.59
CA ALA A 67 5.78 2.55 2.53
C ALA A 67 7.28 2.71 2.24
N LYS A 68 8.02 1.60 2.08
CA LYS A 68 9.44 1.62 1.68
C LYS A 68 9.67 2.32 0.35
N THR A 69 8.76 2.18 -0.61
CA THR A 69 8.85 2.89 -1.90
C THR A 69 8.70 4.40 -1.72
N MET A 70 7.76 4.86 -0.89
CA MET A 70 7.62 6.28 -0.55
C MET A 70 8.86 6.80 0.18
N ARG A 71 9.39 6.04 1.15
CA ARG A 71 10.60 6.42 1.90
C ARG A 71 11.83 6.56 1.00
N ARG A 72 12.03 5.61 0.07
CA ARG A 72 13.11 5.70 -0.93
C ARG A 72 12.95 6.91 -1.84
N ALA A 73 11.73 7.21 -2.29
CA ALA A 73 11.47 8.38 -3.11
C ALA A 73 11.73 9.70 -2.36
N GLU A 74 11.38 9.77 -1.07
CA GLU A 74 11.75 10.88 -0.19
C GLU A 74 13.27 11.06 -0.12
N LEU A 75 14.03 9.99 0.17
CA LEU A 75 15.49 10.05 0.29
C LEU A 75 16.15 10.49 -1.02
N LYS A 76 15.71 9.95 -2.16
CA LYS A 76 16.20 10.35 -3.49
C LYS A 76 15.95 11.84 -3.75
N ALA A 77 14.76 12.35 -3.42
CA ALA A 77 14.45 13.77 -3.53
C ALA A 77 15.34 14.62 -2.60
N GLN A 78 15.59 14.18 -1.36
CA GLN A 78 16.49 14.89 -0.42
C GLN A 78 17.94 14.91 -0.90
N ILE A 79 18.44 13.81 -1.47
CA ILE A 79 19.77 13.78 -2.09
C ILE A 79 19.84 14.79 -3.24
N PHE A 80 18.79 14.88 -4.06
CA PHE A 80 18.71 15.85 -5.14
C PHE A 80 18.67 17.30 -4.63
N VAL A 81 17.95 17.59 -3.54
CA VAL A 81 17.97 18.90 -2.86
C VAL A 81 19.41 19.28 -2.51
N LEU A 82 20.11 18.38 -1.82
CA LEU A 82 21.48 18.64 -1.33
C LEU A 82 22.43 18.85 -2.51
N ARG A 83 22.26 18.13 -3.61
CA ARG A 83 23.12 18.28 -4.79
C ARG A 83 22.90 19.55 -5.58
N HIS A 84 21.72 20.13 -5.47
CA HIS A 84 21.33 21.33 -6.19
C HIS A 84 21.03 22.50 -5.24
N ALA A 85 21.61 22.48 -4.04
CA ALA A 85 21.32 23.47 -3.01
C ALA A 85 21.50 24.91 -3.53
N GLY A 86 20.56 25.79 -3.16
CA GLY A 86 20.53 27.18 -3.63
C GLY A 86 19.95 27.38 -5.03
N THR A 87 19.43 26.34 -5.69
CA THR A 87 18.78 26.46 -7.00
C THR A 87 17.25 26.27 -6.92
N PRO A 88 16.47 26.77 -7.89
CA PRO A 88 15.03 26.49 -7.96
C PRO A 88 14.69 25.00 -8.00
N SER A 89 15.57 24.18 -8.61
CA SER A 89 15.40 22.72 -8.67
C SER A 89 15.45 22.06 -7.29
N ALA A 90 16.22 22.60 -6.35
CA ALA A 90 16.23 22.12 -4.97
C ALA A 90 14.92 22.46 -4.24
N ASN A 91 14.29 23.60 -4.50
CA ASN A 91 12.99 23.93 -3.90
C ASN A 91 11.90 22.96 -4.37
N LYS A 92 11.86 22.67 -5.68
CA LYS A 92 10.97 21.65 -6.26
C LYS A 92 11.19 20.27 -5.62
N ALA A 93 12.46 19.91 -5.40
CA ALA A 93 12.85 18.67 -4.73
C ALA A 93 12.43 18.60 -3.27
N ALA A 94 12.55 19.72 -2.54
CA ALA A 94 12.16 19.79 -1.13
C ALA A 94 10.66 19.55 -0.95
N VAL A 95 9.83 20.12 -1.82
CA VAL A 95 8.38 19.86 -1.83
C VAL A 95 8.08 18.39 -2.10
N ARG A 96 8.81 17.75 -3.02
CA ARG A 96 8.66 16.32 -3.30
C ARG A 96 9.11 15.42 -2.16
N ALA A 97 10.22 15.75 -1.52
CA ALA A 97 10.66 15.07 -0.30
C ALA A 97 9.58 15.16 0.79
N ALA A 98 9.06 16.36 1.05
CA ALA A 98 8.00 16.56 2.03
C ALA A 98 6.70 15.81 1.67
N TYR A 99 6.34 15.77 0.39
CA TYR A 99 5.21 14.97 -0.11
C TYR A 99 5.40 13.48 0.20
N PHE A 100 6.52 12.89 -0.19
CA PHE A 100 6.78 11.47 0.04
C PHE A 100 6.91 11.13 1.53
N GLY A 101 7.55 11.98 2.32
CA GLY A 101 7.62 11.82 3.77
C GLY A 101 6.23 11.86 4.43
N ARG A 102 5.34 12.73 3.95
CA ARG A 102 3.94 12.75 4.40
C ARG A 102 3.18 11.50 4.01
N ARG A 103 3.31 11.03 2.76
CA ARG A 103 2.66 9.79 2.29
C ARG A 103 3.14 8.59 3.09
N TYR A 104 4.46 8.46 3.31
CA TYR A 104 5.06 7.45 4.16
C TYR A 104 4.43 7.47 5.57
N LYS A 105 4.39 8.65 6.19
CA LYS A 105 3.77 8.84 7.52
C LYS A 105 2.29 8.43 7.53
N GLN A 106 1.51 8.80 6.52
CA GLN A 106 0.09 8.41 6.41
C GLN A 106 -0.09 6.90 6.34
N VAL A 107 0.78 6.19 5.61
CA VAL A 107 0.76 4.72 5.53
C VAL A 107 1.08 4.10 6.89
N VAL A 108 2.16 4.56 7.55
CA VAL A 108 2.57 4.04 8.86
C VAL A 108 1.49 4.30 9.92
N GLU A 109 0.92 5.51 9.96
CA GLU A 109 -0.16 5.83 10.90
C GLU A 109 -1.42 4.99 10.67
N ALA A 110 -1.78 4.68 9.42
CA ALA A 110 -2.94 3.84 9.13
C ALA A 110 -2.73 2.40 9.61
N LEU A 111 -1.53 1.86 9.41
CA LEU A 111 -1.13 0.55 9.94
C LEU A 111 -1.20 0.51 11.46
N GLU A 112 -0.58 1.49 12.14
CA GLU A 112 -0.46 1.54 13.59
C GLU A 112 -1.81 1.76 14.29
N LYS A 113 -2.69 2.60 13.73
CA LYS A 113 -3.94 2.98 14.39
C LYS A 113 -5.03 1.92 14.30
N GLN A 114 -5.09 1.15 13.21
CA GLN A 114 -6.24 0.26 12.97
C GLN A 114 -5.99 -0.89 12.00
N ASP A 115 -5.13 -0.74 10.99
CA ASP A 115 -5.18 -1.68 9.85
C ASP A 115 -4.44 -3.00 10.14
N ILE A 116 -3.44 -3.00 11.03
CA ILE A 116 -2.88 -4.24 11.58
C ILE A 116 -3.94 -5.00 12.39
N GLU A 117 -4.68 -4.31 13.25
CA GLU A 117 -5.74 -4.90 14.07
C GLU A 117 -6.82 -5.54 13.18
N LYS A 118 -7.30 -4.82 12.15
CA LYS A 118 -8.30 -5.34 11.21
C LYS A 118 -7.82 -6.57 10.45
N ALA A 119 -6.56 -6.60 10.02
CA ALA A 119 -5.99 -7.76 9.34
C ALA A 119 -5.89 -8.98 10.27
N ILE A 120 -5.49 -8.77 11.54
CA ILE A 120 -5.45 -9.83 12.55
C ILE A 120 -6.87 -10.32 12.88
N ASP A 121 -7.82 -9.42 13.06
CA ASP A 121 -9.22 -9.73 13.37
C ASP A 121 -9.87 -10.55 12.23
N ALA A 122 -9.63 -10.17 10.98
CA ALA A 122 -10.05 -10.93 9.81
C ALA A 122 -9.47 -12.35 9.80
N ALA A 123 -8.15 -12.49 10.02
CA ALA A 123 -7.50 -13.79 10.08
C ALA A 123 -8.03 -14.67 11.23
N ALA A 124 -8.22 -14.07 12.42
CA ALA A 124 -8.69 -14.77 13.60
C ALA A 124 -10.14 -15.25 13.45
N LYS A 125 -11.05 -14.38 13.01
CA LYS A 125 -12.46 -14.72 12.81
C LYS A 125 -12.65 -15.72 11.66
N ALA A 126 -11.87 -15.60 10.59
CA ALA A 126 -11.88 -16.59 9.51
C ALA A 126 -11.39 -17.96 9.99
N ALA A 127 -10.29 -18.01 10.75
CA ALA A 127 -9.77 -19.27 11.30
C ALA A 127 -10.73 -19.89 12.33
N TYR A 128 -11.35 -19.07 13.19
CA TYR A 128 -12.36 -19.53 14.14
C TYR A 128 -13.57 -20.14 13.42
N LEU A 129 -14.11 -19.43 12.43
CA LEU A 129 -15.20 -19.96 11.60
C LEU A 129 -14.79 -21.24 10.88
N GLN A 130 -13.57 -21.28 10.32
CA GLN A 130 -13.05 -22.47 9.67
C GLN A 130 -13.03 -23.67 10.63
N GLY A 131 -12.56 -23.50 11.87
CA GLY A 131 -12.61 -24.56 12.89
C GLY A 131 -14.04 -24.99 13.24
N ARG A 132 -14.97 -24.04 13.35
CA ARG A 132 -16.40 -24.30 13.58
C ARG A 132 -17.08 -25.05 12.42
N ILE A 133 -16.49 -25.02 11.22
CA ILE A 133 -16.93 -25.78 10.04
C ILE A 133 -16.21 -27.12 9.96
N ASP A 134 -14.89 -27.13 10.11
CA ASP A 134 -14.04 -28.28 9.86
C ASP A 134 -14.34 -29.42 10.84
N GLU A 135 -14.58 -29.11 12.13
CA GLU A 135 -14.79 -30.13 13.15
C GLU A 135 -16.11 -30.91 12.95
N PRO A 136 -17.30 -30.27 12.84
CA PRO A 136 -18.52 -31.01 12.55
C PRO A 136 -18.47 -31.70 11.17
N LEU A 137 -17.81 -31.10 10.17
CA LEU A 137 -17.70 -31.69 8.85
C LEU A 137 -16.79 -32.94 8.83
N HIS A 138 -15.69 -32.94 9.60
CA HIS A 138 -14.89 -34.16 9.83
C HIS A 138 -15.73 -35.26 10.48
N LEU A 139 -16.52 -34.92 11.51
CA LEU A 139 -17.39 -35.89 12.18
C LEU A 139 -18.39 -36.50 11.20
N LEU A 140 -19.11 -35.67 10.43
CA LEU A 140 -20.08 -36.14 9.43
C LEU A 140 -19.41 -36.97 8.33
N ALA A 141 -18.21 -36.61 7.89
CA ALA A 141 -17.46 -37.36 6.89
C ALA A 141 -16.96 -38.73 7.39
N ALA A 142 -16.77 -38.89 8.70
CA ALA A 142 -16.32 -40.13 9.32
C ALA A 142 -17.44 -41.18 9.46
N VAL A 143 -18.72 -40.75 9.48
CA VAL A 143 -19.88 -41.64 9.67
C VAL A 143 -20.21 -42.38 8.37
N ASP A 144 -19.81 -43.64 8.32
CA ASP A 144 -20.13 -44.56 7.21
C ASP A 144 -20.07 -46.02 7.68
N ASN A 145 -21.18 -46.74 7.50
CA ASN A 145 -21.25 -48.19 7.58
C ASN A 145 -22.48 -48.68 6.79
N THR A 146 -22.85 -49.96 6.94
CA THR A 146 -24.00 -50.56 6.24
C THR A 146 -25.31 -49.77 6.41
N ASN A 147 -25.51 -49.16 7.58
CA ASN A 147 -26.76 -48.49 7.95
C ASN A 147 -26.60 -46.98 8.18
N ASN A 148 -25.36 -46.45 8.13
CA ASN A 148 -25.08 -45.07 8.51
C ASN A 148 -24.33 -44.35 7.39
N LEU A 149 -24.76 -43.12 7.09
CA LEU A 149 -24.12 -42.22 6.14
C LEU A 149 -24.56 -40.79 6.44
N CYS A 150 -23.61 -39.89 6.66
CA CYS A 150 -23.92 -38.48 6.92
C CYS A 150 -23.62 -37.53 5.77
N LEU A 151 -22.70 -37.89 4.87
CA LEU A 151 -22.43 -37.15 3.63
C LEU A 151 -22.64 -38.07 2.43
N ALA A 152 -23.62 -37.76 1.57
CA ALA A 152 -23.88 -38.55 0.37
C ALA A 152 -23.20 -37.95 -0.86
N THR A 153 -22.68 -38.81 -1.74
CA THR A 153 -22.14 -38.40 -3.05
C THR A 153 -23.19 -38.43 -4.17
N THR A 154 -24.25 -39.24 -4.01
CA THR A 154 -25.31 -39.44 -5.02
C THR A 154 -26.71 -39.37 -4.41
N ASP A 155 -27.06 -40.36 -3.58
CA ASP A 155 -28.41 -40.55 -3.05
C ASP A 155 -28.38 -41.18 -1.65
N ALA A 156 -29.57 -41.53 -1.15
CA ALA A 156 -29.84 -42.08 0.17
C ALA A 156 -29.18 -43.43 0.48
N ASN A 157 -28.80 -44.20 -0.55
CA ASN A 157 -28.06 -45.45 -0.45
C ASN A 157 -26.63 -45.31 -0.98
N GLY A 158 -26.20 -44.07 -1.25
CA GLY A 158 -24.92 -43.74 -1.83
C GLY A 158 -23.71 -44.09 -0.94
N VAL A 159 -22.55 -43.65 -1.42
CA VAL A 159 -21.27 -43.83 -0.73
C VAL A 159 -20.82 -42.52 -0.11
N LYS A 160 -20.04 -42.61 0.98
CA LYS A 160 -19.34 -41.45 1.53
C LYS A 160 -18.34 -40.88 0.53
N PRO A 161 -18.04 -39.58 0.58
CA PRO A 161 -16.93 -39.03 -0.18
C PRO A 161 -15.60 -39.58 0.33
N VAL A 162 -14.69 -39.92 -0.59
CA VAL A 162 -13.35 -40.42 -0.25
C VAL A 162 -12.50 -39.26 0.27
N LYS A 163 -11.92 -39.41 1.47
CA LYS A 163 -10.99 -38.42 2.03
C LYS A 163 -9.64 -38.53 1.34
N GLY A 164 -9.18 -37.44 0.74
CA GLY A 164 -7.87 -37.30 0.14
C GLY A 164 -7.10 -36.13 0.75
N THR A 165 -5.85 -35.94 0.34
CA THR A 165 -5.04 -34.80 0.79
C THR A 165 -5.70 -33.49 0.37
N GLY A 166 -6.25 -32.76 1.35
CA GLY A 166 -6.94 -31.48 1.15
C GLY A 166 -8.26 -31.56 0.39
N LYS A 167 -8.83 -32.76 0.23
CA LYS A 167 -10.03 -33.02 -0.58
C LYS A 167 -11.01 -33.95 0.12
N LEU A 168 -12.29 -33.74 -0.18
CA LEU A 168 -13.37 -34.65 0.17
C LEU A 168 -14.13 -35.02 -1.12
N GLY A 169 -13.90 -36.25 -1.59
CA GLY A 169 -14.24 -36.66 -2.95
C GLY A 169 -13.39 -35.89 -3.98
N ASP A 170 -14.05 -35.28 -4.95
CA ASP A 170 -13.47 -34.42 -5.99
C ASP A 170 -13.38 -32.94 -5.57
N VAL A 171 -13.88 -32.58 -4.39
CA VAL A 171 -14.02 -31.19 -3.93
C VAL A 171 -12.86 -30.79 -3.01
N ASP A 172 -12.31 -29.59 -3.24
CA ASP A 172 -11.33 -28.99 -2.33
C ASP A 172 -11.97 -28.75 -0.96
N CYS A 173 -11.40 -29.39 0.06
CA CYS A 173 -11.93 -29.40 1.43
C CYS A 173 -10.75 -29.66 2.38
N PRO A 174 -9.97 -28.63 2.72
CA PRO A 174 -8.71 -28.81 3.43
C PRO A 174 -8.84 -29.47 4.81
N LEU A 175 -9.93 -29.17 5.52
CA LEU A 175 -10.24 -29.65 6.86
C LEU A 175 -9.02 -29.70 7.79
N SER A 176 -8.25 -28.62 7.78
CA SER A 176 -6.95 -28.50 8.45
C SER A 176 -6.67 -27.04 8.79
N ALA A 177 -5.85 -26.81 9.81
CA ALA A 177 -5.52 -25.46 10.26
C ALA A 177 -4.98 -24.58 9.11
N PRO A 178 -5.39 -23.31 9.03
CA PRO A 178 -4.87 -22.39 8.02
C PRO A 178 -3.41 -22.05 8.24
N SER A 179 -2.74 -21.67 7.14
CA SER A 179 -1.35 -21.20 7.18
C SER A 179 -1.30 -19.70 6.98
N ALA A 180 -0.60 -19.00 7.87
CA ALA A 180 -0.26 -17.59 7.72
C ALA A 180 0.89 -17.33 6.73
N LYS A 181 1.37 -18.35 6.01
CA LYS A 181 2.40 -18.16 4.98
C LYS A 181 1.87 -17.18 3.94
N ASN A 182 2.68 -16.17 3.60
CA ASN A 182 2.34 -15.17 2.60
C ASN A 182 1.90 -15.86 1.29
N LYS A 183 0.65 -15.62 0.91
CA LYS A 183 0.04 -16.13 -0.31
C LYS A 183 -0.66 -14.98 -1.01
N GLY A 184 -0.09 -14.54 -2.13
CA GLY A 184 -0.81 -13.68 -3.06
C GLY A 184 -1.97 -14.45 -3.68
N GLY A 185 -3.19 -13.96 -3.51
CA GLY A 185 -4.38 -14.59 -4.04
C GLY A 185 -5.65 -13.85 -3.64
N GLN A 186 -6.49 -13.56 -4.62
CA GLN A 186 -7.79 -12.96 -4.39
C GLN A 186 -8.73 -14.01 -3.79
N LEU A 187 -9.44 -13.62 -2.73
CA LEU A 187 -10.61 -14.35 -2.24
C LEU A 187 -11.69 -14.22 -3.31
N SER A 188 -12.04 -15.30 -3.98
CA SER A 188 -12.99 -15.29 -5.09
C SER A 188 -14.40 -15.65 -4.66
N GLY A 189 -14.54 -16.35 -3.53
CA GLY A 189 -15.82 -16.81 -3.02
C GLY A 189 -16.40 -16.00 -1.85
N ILE A 190 -15.61 -15.09 -1.27
CA ILE A 190 -16.05 -14.20 -0.17
C ILE A 190 -16.07 -12.78 -0.73
N THR A 191 -17.26 -12.22 -0.91
CA THR A 191 -17.50 -10.93 -1.59
C THR A 191 -18.42 -10.04 -0.76
N GLU A 192 -18.68 -8.82 -1.21
CA GLU A 192 -19.70 -7.94 -0.58
C GLU A 192 -21.09 -8.60 -0.49
N ALA A 193 -21.43 -9.48 -1.44
CA ALA A 193 -22.70 -10.24 -1.44
C ALA A 193 -22.70 -11.46 -0.50
N GLY A 194 -21.63 -11.67 0.27
CA GLY A 194 -21.46 -12.81 1.16
C GLY A 194 -20.61 -13.94 0.59
N PHE A 195 -20.96 -15.17 0.98
CA PHE A 195 -20.25 -16.41 0.66
C PHE A 195 -20.86 -17.05 -0.60
N THR A 196 -20.36 -16.69 -1.78
CA THR A 196 -20.95 -17.06 -3.08
C THR A 196 -20.80 -18.54 -3.45
N MET A 197 -19.93 -19.26 -2.73
CA MET A 197 -19.76 -20.71 -2.88
C MET A 197 -20.82 -21.53 -2.15
N LEU A 198 -21.55 -20.93 -1.20
CA LEU A 198 -22.64 -21.60 -0.49
C LEU A 198 -23.83 -21.77 -1.42
N LYS A 199 -24.66 -22.76 -1.10
CA LYS A 199 -25.81 -23.11 -1.93
C LYS A 199 -26.84 -21.98 -1.95
N THR A 200 -27.30 -21.61 -3.14
CA THR A 200 -28.22 -20.48 -3.36
C THR A 200 -29.67 -20.84 -3.06
N ASP A 201 -30.14 -21.99 -3.57
CA ASP A 201 -31.47 -22.53 -3.30
C ASP A 201 -31.42 -23.57 -2.17
N VAL A 202 -32.01 -23.23 -1.03
CA VAL A 202 -32.18 -24.12 0.12
C VAL A 202 -33.66 -24.31 0.46
N THR A 203 -34.56 -24.03 -0.49
CA THR A 203 -36.02 -24.03 -0.25
C THR A 203 -36.68 -25.39 -0.42
N SER A 204 -36.11 -26.25 -1.28
CA SER A 204 -36.58 -27.63 -1.47
C SER A 204 -35.77 -28.61 -0.63
N GLY A 205 -36.44 -29.66 -0.11
CA GLY A 205 -35.78 -30.56 0.82
C GLY A 205 -34.65 -31.40 0.21
N ASN A 206 -34.84 -31.85 -1.04
CA ASN A 206 -33.80 -32.57 -1.78
C ASN A 206 -32.57 -31.68 -2.10
N ALA A 207 -32.63 -30.40 -1.77
CA ALA A 207 -31.53 -29.46 -1.91
C ALA A 207 -30.61 -29.44 -0.67
N LYS A 208 -31.07 -29.93 0.49
CA LYS A 208 -30.29 -29.95 1.74
C LYS A 208 -29.90 -31.37 2.14
N GLN A 209 -30.88 -32.28 2.14
CA GLN A 209 -30.70 -33.69 2.46
C GLN A 209 -31.17 -34.57 1.30
N VAL A 210 -30.55 -35.74 1.12
CA VAL A 210 -31.03 -36.71 0.13
C VAL A 210 -32.40 -37.28 0.55
N ALA A 211 -33.16 -37.83 -0.41
CA ALA A 211 -34.41 -38.51 -0.13
C ALA A 211 -34.24 -39.61 0.95
N SER A 212 -35.33 -40.05 1.59
CA SER A 212 -35.25 -41.09 2.61
C SER A 212 -34.76 -42.44 2.02
N GLY A 213 -33.76 -43.07 2.65
CA GLY A 213 -33.23 -44.39 2.23
C GLY A 213 -32.84 -45.28 3.40
N ALA A 214 -32.09 -46.36 3.11
CA ALA A 214 -31.70 -47.35 4.11
C ALA A 214 -30.62 -46.84 5.06
N LYS A 215 -29.69 -46.02 4.58
CA LYS A 215 -28.64 -45.41 5.41
C LYS A 215 -29.14 -44.13 6.09
N LYS A 216 -28.78 -43.95 7.36
CA LYS A 216 -29.22 -42.84 8.21
C LYS A 216 -28.05 -42.00 8.74
N CYS A 217 -28.33 -40.75 9.06
CA CYS A 217 -27.47 -39.84 9.79
C CYS A 217 -28.21 -39.34 11.03
N ASN A 218 -28.13 -40.09 12.12
CA ASN A 218 -28.81 -39.72 13.36
C ASN A 218 -28.25 -38.42 13.98
N LEU A 219 -27.05 -37.99 13.59
CA LEU A 219 -26.47 -36.72 14.01
C LEU A 219 -27.22 -35.49 13.47
N LEU A 220 -28.07 -35.64 12.46
CA LEU A 220 -28.85 -34.55 11.86
C LEU A 220 -30.31 -34.52 12.36
N SER A 221 -30.63 -35.30 13.39
CA SER A 221 -31.98 -35.43 13.94
C SER A 221 -31.92 -35.48 15.45
N SER A 222 -32.77 -34.72 16.12
CA SER A 222 -32.77 -34.58 17.60
C SER A 222 -33.76 -35.51 18.31
N VAL A 223 -34.61 -36.24 17.56
CA VAL A 223 -35.69 -37.05 18.13
C VAL A 223 -35.20 -38.42 18.62
N ASN A 224 -35.81 -38.95 19.69
CA ASN A 224 -35.39 -40.16 20.40
C ASN A 224 -35.55 -41.50 19.64
N THR A 225 -36.20 -41.49 18.47
CA THR A 225 -36.45 -42.72 17.68
C THR A 225 -35.63 -42.78 16.40
N GLN A 226 -35.16 -41.64 15.90
CA GLN A 226 -34.54 -41.47 14.58
C GLN A 226 -33.43 -40.42 14.61
N GLY A 227 -32.80 -40.21 15.76
CA GLY A 227 -31.89 -39.10 16.02
C GLY A 227 -30.90 -39.43 17.14
N PHE A 228 -30.13 -38.43 17.57
CA PHE A 228 -29.12 -38.60 18.61
C PHE A 228 -29.66 -38.37 20.04
N GLY A 229 -30.88 -37.86 20.18
CA GLY A 229 -31.58 -37.82 21.46
C GLY A 229 -31.87 -39.24 21.94
N GLU A 230 -31.85 -39.48 23.26
CA GLU A 230 -32.08 -40.79 23.86
C GLU A 230 -33.27 -40.77 24.82
N THR A 231 -33.83 -41.95 25.09
CA THR A 231 -34.92 -42.23 26.04
C THR A 231 -36.33 -41.76 25.66
N GLN A 232 -36.75 -40.51 25.93
CA GLN A 232 -38.20 -40.18 25.89
C GLN A 232 -38.61 -38.86 25.21
N ALA A 233 -37.71 -37.91 24.99
CA ALA A 233 -38.03 -36.64 24.34
C ALA A 233 -37.00 -36.29 23.28
N ALA A 234 -37.44 -35.54 22.26
CA ALA A 234 -36.51 -34.77 21.45
C ALA A 234 -35.75 -33.78 22.34
N ILE A 235 -34.56 -33.38 21.92
CA ILE A 235 -33.81 -32.39 22.68
C ILE A 235 -34.59 -31.07 22.68
N SER A 236 -34.55 -30.34 23.79
CA SER A 236 -35.52 -29.29 24.11
C SER A 236 -35.55 -28.12 23.14
N THR A 237 -34.47 -27.87 22.41
CA THR A 237 -34.34 -26.71 21.51
C THR A 237 -33.68 -27.13 20.20
N ASP A 238 -33.83 -26.31 19.17
CA ASP A 238 -33.00 -26.45 17.98
C ASP A 238 -31.52 -26.32 18.33
N HIS A 239 -30.66 -26.93 17.52
CA HIS A 239 -29.20 -26.89 17.72
C HIS A 239 -28.48 -26.56 16.43
N GLU A 240 -27.38 -25.83 16.58
CA GLU A 240 -26.61 -25.33 15.46
C GLU A 240 -25.28 -26.07 15.29
N ILE A 241 -24.95 -26.38 14.04
CA ILE A 241 -23.64 -26.89 13.64
C ILE A 241 -23.02 -26.00 12.55
N LEU A 242 -21.75 -26.22 12.23
CA LEU A 242 -21.04 -25.53 11.14
C LEU A 242 -21.11 -24.00 11.31
N GLY A 243 -20.82 -23.52 12.52
CA GLY A 243 -20.87 -22.10 12.87
C GLY A 243 -22.26 -21.45 12.80
N GLY A 244 -23.34 -22.24 12.87
CA GLY A 244 -24.72 -21.75 12.75
C GLY A 244 -25.27 -21.78 11.32
N TYR A 245 -24.56 -22.39 10.38
CA TYR A 245 -25.03 -22.51 9.01
C TYR A 245 -26.19 -23.51 8.87
N ILE A 246 -26.13 -24.60 9.65
CA ILE A 246 -27.15 -25.65 9.68
C ILE A 246 -27.78 -25.68 11.06
N THR A 247 -29.11 -25.68 11.09
CA THR A 247 -29.94 -25.86 12.28
C THR A 247 -30.60 -27.23 12.23
N ILE A 248 -30.31 -28.06 13.22
CA ILE A 248 -31.01 -29.32 13.47
C ILE A 248 -32.23 -28.99 14.33
N GLN A 249 -33.42 -29.25 13.79
CA GLN A 249 -34.67 -28.93 14.47
C GLN A 249 -34.91 -29.87 15.66
N ASN A 250 -35.58 -29.40 16.71
CA ASN A 250 -36.07 -30.20 17.83
C ASN A 250 -37.27 -31.11 17.50
N THR A 251 -37.60 -31.24 16.22
CA THR A 251 -38.69 -32.06 15.69
C THR A 251 -38.16 -33.03 14.63
N ASN A 252 -38.98 -34.00 14.20
CA ASN A 252 -38.61 -34.97 13.16
C ASN A 252 -38.72 -34.37 11.74
N ASN A 253 -38.17 -33.18 11.55
CA ASN A 253 -38.16 -32.46 10.30
C ASN A 253 -36.75 -32.41 9.73
N GLU A 254 -36.67 -32.13 8.44
CA GLU A 254 -35.42 -31.83 7.77
C GLU A 254 -34.67 -30.67 8.43
N ILE A 255 -33.35 -30.65 8.30
CA ILE A 255 -32.53 -29.54 8.74
C ILE A 255 -32.94 -28.22 8.07
N ASP A 256 -32.70 -27.13 8.78
CA ASP A 256 -32.68 -25.80 8.19
C ASP A 256 -31.26 -25.40 7.83
N VAL A 257 -31.15 -24.67 6.72
CA VAL A 257 -29.88 -24.19 6.20
C VAL A 257 -30.03 -22.70 5.95
N THR A 258 -29.07 -21.92 6.46
CA THR A 258 -29.01 -20.49 6.20
C THR A 258 -28.76 -20.24 4.71
N ALA A 259 -29.57 -19.40 4.08
CA ALA A 259 -29.35 -19.03 2.68
C ALA A 259 -28.00 -18.29 2.51
N HIS A 260 -27.30 -18.52 1.39
CA HIS A 260 -25.98 -17.92 1.15
C HIS A 260 -25.93 -16.38 1.34
N ASN A 261 -27.00 -15.69 0.93
CA ASN A 261 -27.15 -14.24 1.01
C ASN A 261 -27.57 -13.74 2.40
N LYS A 262 -27.76 -14.63 3.37
CA LYS A 262 -28.06 -14.29 4.77
C LYS A 262 -26.91 -14.59 5.73
N ALA A 263 -26.02 -15.51 5.38
CA ALA A 263 -24.89 -15.92 6.23
C ALA A 263 -23.86 -14.79 6.49
N HIS A 264 -24.07 -13.60 5.93
CA HIS A 264 -23.25 -12.41 6.17
C HIS A 264 -24.05 -11.24 6.79
N THR A 265 -25.32 -11.45 7.10
CA THR A 265 -26.21 -10.45 7.69
C THR A 265 -26.45 -10.79 9.15
N VAL A 266 -26.47 -9.80 10.05
CA VAL A 266 -26.67 -10.04 11.48
C VAL A 266 -28.07 -10.60 11.74
N GLU A 267 -28.13 -11.78 12.37
CA GLU A 267 -29.35 -12.40 12.88
C GLU A 267 -29.04 -12.98 14.26
N SER A 268 -29.74 -12.50 15.30
CA SER A 268 -29.46 -12.90 16.68
C SER A 268 -29.64 -14.41 16.86
N GLY A 269 -28.64 -15.07 17.42
CA GLY A 269 -28.69 -16.51 17.69
C GLY A 269 -28.63 -17.39 16.45
N LYS A 270 -28.21 -16.87 15.29
CA LYS A 270 -27.96 -17.64 14.07
C LYS A 270 -26.72 -17.20 13.31
N HIS A 271 -25.96 -18.17 12.79
CA HIS A 271 -24.80 -17.98 11.89
C HIS A 271 -23.83 -16.83 12.27
N GLU A 272 -23.74 -16.48 13.55
CA GLU A 272 -23.01 -15.30 14.02
C GLU A 272 -21.52 -15.34 13.66
N SER A 273 -20.93 -16.55 13.66
CA SER A 273 -19.53 -16.75 13.28
C SER A 273 -19.29 -16.46 11.79
N TRP A 274 -20.28 -16.71 10.93
CA TRP A 274 -20.21 -16.40 9.51
C TRP A 274 -20.27 -14.89 9.27
N THR A 275 -21.23 -14.22 9.92
CA THR A 275 -21.38 -12.77 9.84
C THR A 275 -20.16 -12.04 10.38
N ALA A 276 -19.64 -12.47 11.53
CA ALA A 276 -18.44 -11.86 12.12
C ALA A 276 -17.20 -12.01 11.23
N ALA A 277 -16.97 -13.20 10.67
CA ALA A 277 -15.85 -13.44 9.76
C ALA A 277 -15.99 -12.61 8.48
N HIS A 278 -17.18 -12.57 7.88
CA HIS A 278 -17.44 -11.78 6.69
C HIS A 278 -17.17 -10.29 6.91
N ALA A 279 -17.75 -9.72 7.98
CA ALA A 279 -17.58 -8.31 8.30
C ALA A 279 -16.10 -7.94 8.51
N ALA A 280 -15.34 -8.80 9.21
CA ALA A 280 -13.91 -8.57 9.44
C ALA A 280 -13.08 -8.68 8.15
N ILE A 281 -13.35 -9.68 7.30
CA ILE A 281 -12.70 -9.82 6.00
C ILE A 281 -12.97 -8.60 5.11
N MET A 282 -14.21 -8.11 5.09
CA MET A 282 -14.57 -6.93 4.29
C MET A 282 -13.94 -5.63 4.81
N ALA A 283 -13.72 -5.52 6.12
CA ALA A 283 -13.06 -4.38 6.73
C ALA A 283 -11.52 -4.39 6.59
N SER A 284 -10.93 -5.52 6.19
CA SER A 284 -9.47 -5.68 6.12
C SER A 284 -8.80 -4.69 5.15
N PRO A 285 -7.56 -4.24 5.45
CA PRO A 285 -6.85 -3.31 4.59
C PRO A 285 -6.43 -3.96 3.27
N LYS A 286 -6.43 -3.15 2.20
CA LYS A 286 -5.96 -3.57 0.88
C LYS A 286 -4.84 -2.66 0.40
N HIS A 287 -3.70 -3.21 -0.01
CA HIS A 287 -2.57 -2.43 -0.53
C HIS A 287 -2.91 -1.58 -1.78
N THR A 288 -4.03 -1.87 -2.43
CA THR A 288 -4.56 -1.16 -3.60
C THR A 288 -5.46 0.02 -3.27
N THR A 289 -5.77 0.28 -2.00
CA THR A 289 -6.63 1.40 -1.59
C THR A 289 -5.83 2.52 -0.94
N SER A 290 -6.46 3.70 -0.79
CA SER A 290 -5.90 4.79 0.04
C SER A 290 -5.78 4.33 1.50
N PRO A 291 -4.74 4.73 2.25
CA PRO A 291 -3.66 5.66 1.89
C PRO A 291 -2.43 5.01 1.21
N TYR A 292 -2.51 3.77 0.76
CA TYR A 292 -1.35 2.97 0.35
C TYR A 292 -0.91 3.19 -1.10
N ILE A 293 -1.81 3.61 -1.97
CA ILE A 293 -1.49 4.01 -3.36
C ILE A 293 -1.04 5.47 -3.42
N ASN A 294 -0.28 5.86 -4.44
CA ASN A 294 -0.02 7.28 -4.68
C ASN A 294 -1.30 8.00 -5.13
N GLU A 295 -1.38 9.29 -4.81
CA GLU A 295 -2.46 10.16 -5.29
C GLU A 295 -2.31 10.41 -6.79
N THR A 296 -3.42 10.34 -7.51
CA THR A 296 -3.51 10.58 -8.97
C THR A 296 -4.21 11.91 -9.25
N GLY A 297 -4.24 12.33 -10.53
CA GLY A 297 -4.81 13.59 -10.95
C GLY A 297 -3.85 14.78 -10.82
N ASP A 298 -4.36 15.97 -11.07
CA ASP A 298 -3.58 17.22 -11.04
C ASP A 298 -2.95 17.46 -9.66
N LEU A 299 -1.75 18.01 -9.64
CA LEU A 299 -0.95 18.16 -8.42
C LEU A 299 -1.65 18.99 -7.33
N HIS A 300 -2.46 19.98 -7.73
CA HIS A 300 -3.19 20.85 -6.80
C HIS A 300 -4.46 20.19 -6.22
N THR A 301 -4.92 19.05 -6.76
CA THR A 301 -6.07 18.30 -6.22
C THR A 301 -5.64 17.16 -5.30
N ARG A 302 -4.36 16.81 -5.32
CA ARG A 302 -3.75 15.81 -4.42
C ARG A 302 -3.74 16.34 -2.99
N GLN A 303 -4.39 15.62 -2.06
CA GLN A 303 -4.58 16.07 -0.69
C GLN A 303 -3.23 16.20 0.03
N ALA A 304 -2.34 15.21 -0.07
CA ALA A 304 -1.05 15.28 0.61
C ALA A 304 -0.16 16.40 0.04
N MET A 305 -0.20 16.62 -1.28
CA MET A 305 0.51 17.74 -1.92
C MET A 305 0.00 19.10 -1.43
N THR A 306 -1.32 19.28 -1.42
CA THR A 306 -1.98 20.49 -0.93
C THR A 306 -1.52 20.83 0.47
N GLN A 307 -1.58 19.85 1.37
CA GLN A 307 -1.21 20.05 2.76
C GLN A 307 0.30 20.31 2.93
N VAL A 308 1.16 19.79 2.04
CA VAL A 308 2.60 20.11 2.06
C VAL A 308 2.83 21.55 1.62
N LEU A 309 2.22 21.97 0.51
CA LEU A 309 2.37 23.34 0.01
C LEU A 309 1.89 24.36 1.04
N GLN A 310 0.75 24.11 1.69
CA GLN A 310 0.26 24.93 2.79
C GLN A 310 1.25 24.97 3.96
N ALA A 311 1.86 23.84 4.34
CA ALA A 311 2.82 23.80 5.44
C ALA A 311 4.14 24.51 5.11
N VAL A 312 4.58 24.48 3.85
CA VAL A 312 5.87 25.04 3.42
C VAL A 312 5.77 26.52 3.05
N TYR A 313 4.64 26.96 2.48
CA TYR A 313 4.52 28.27 1.84
C TYR A 313 3.42 29.17 2.40
N ASN A 314 2.63 28.77 3.41
CA ASN A 314 1.65 29.68 3.99
C ASN A 314 2.34 30.85 4.70
N ASP A 315 2.16 32.06 4.17
CA ASP A 315 2.55 33.34 4.73
C ASP A 315 1.33 34.02 5.37
N ARG A 316 0.98 33.59 6.58
CA ARG A 316 -0.11 34.12 7.43
C ARG A 316 -1.55 33.96 6.90
N GLN A 317 -1.78 33.72 5.61
CA GLN A 317 -3.09 33.42 5.03
C GLN A 317 -3.13 31.98 4.50
N ALA A 318 -4.25 31.27 4.69
CA ALA A 318 -4.35 29.88 4.27
C ALA A 318 -4.47 29.80 2.74
N MET A 319 -3.43 29.28 2.06
CA MET A 319 -3.49 29.05 0.61
C MET A 319 -4.62 28.06 0.27
N SER A 320 -5.51 28.44 -0.64
CA SER A 320 -6.61 27.60 -1.10
C SER A 320 -7.02 27.90 -2.54
N GLY A 321 -7.74 26.98 -3.19
CA GLY A 321 -8.27 27.17 -4.54
C GLY A 321 -7.20 27.60 -5.55
N THR A 322 -7.44 28.72 -6.21
CA THR A 322 -6.56 29.29 -7.25
C THR A 322 -5.15 29.62 -6.75
N ASP A 323 -4.98 30.01 -5.47
CA ASP A 323 -3.66 30.32 -4.93
C ASP A 323 -2.77 29.07 -4.86
N LEU A 324 -3.37 27.94 -4.49
CA LEU A 324 -2.69 26.66 -4.45
C LEU A 324 -2.31 26.19 -5.87
N GLU A 325 -3.23 26.33 -6.82
CA GLU A 325 -2.98 26.00 -8.23
C GLU A 325 -1.82 26.85 -8.79
N ASN A 326 -1.85 28.17 -8.54
CA ASN A 326 -0.79 29.08 -8.96
C ASN A 326 0.56 28.69 -8.35
N LYS A 327 0.58 28.33 -7.07
CA LYS A 327 1.82 27.89 -6.39
C LYS A 327 2.36 26.57 -6.97
N VAL A 328 1.47 25.63 -7.31
CA VAL A 328 1.85 24.40 -8.04
C VAL A 328 2.49 24.75 -9.38
N VAL A 329 1.85 25.62 -10.17
CA VAL A 329 2.37 26.03 -11.48
C VAL A 329 3.71 26.73 -11.35
N GLU A 330 3.89 27.60 -10.35
CA GLU A 330 5.15 28.28 -10.05
C GLU A 330 6.29 27.28 -9.76
N ILE A 331 6.04 26.27 -8.94
CA ILE A 331 7.07 25.31 -8.50
C ILE A 331 7.35 24.24 -9.57
N PHE A 332 6.28 23.68 -10.16
CA PHE A 332 6.37 22.51 -11.02
C PHE A 332 6.40 22.86 -12.52
N GLN A 333 6.11 24.11 -12.89
CA GLN A 333 5.98 24.59 -14.28
C GLN A 333 4.83 23.88 -15.03
N GLY A 334 3.79 23.57 -14.28
CA GLY A 334 2.55 22.94 -14.74
C GLY A 334 1.92 22.14 -13.60
N LYS A 335 0.66 21.77 -13.79
CA LYS A 335 -0.16 21.09 -12.77
C LYS A 335 -0.42 19.62 -13.09
N GLU A 336 -0.08 19.22 -14.31
CA GLU A 336 -0.31 17.89 -14.85
C GLU A 336 0.69 16.88 -14.29
N GLU A 337 0.26 15.63 -14.18
CA GLU A 337 1.10 14.52 -13.74
C GLU A 337 2.38 14.35 -14.57
N LYS A 338 2.33 14.64 -15.88
CA LYS A 338 3.51 14.56 -16.75
C LYS A 338 4.65 15.48 -16.30
N LYS A 339 4.34 16.67 -15.78
CA LYS A 339 5.36 17.63 -15.29
C LYS A 339 6.07 17.14 -14.03
N LEU A 340 5.38 16.30 -13.28
CA LEU A 340 5.96 15.60 -12.16
C LEU A 340 6.85 14.45 -12.62
N GLN A 341 6.40 13.66 -13.60
CA GLN A 341 7.22 12.58 -14.17
C GLN A 341 8.54 13.10 -14.75
N GLU A 342 8.50 14.16 -15.57
CA GLU A 342 9.69 14.81 -16.14
C GLU A 342 10.70 15.20 -15.03
N TYR A 343 10.20 15.61 -13.87
CA TYR A 343 11.03 15.97 -12.73
C TYR A 343 11.58 14.74 -11.99
N GLU A 344 10.75 13.71 -11.78
CA GLU A 344 11.20 12.46 -11.17
C GLU A 344 12.27 11.77 -12.02
N ASP A 345 12.16 11.84 -13.34
CA ASP A 345 13.19 11.37 -14.27
C ASP A 345 14.50 12.13 -14.06
N ALA A 346 14.45 13.46 -13.92
CA ALA A 346 15.64 14.26 -13.61
C ALA A 346 16.28 13.90 -12.26
N VAL A 347 15.47 13.60 -11.23
CA VAL A 347 15.96 13.11 -9.93
C VAL A 347 16.64 11.75 -10.11
N ASN A 348 16.00 10.83 -10.81
CA ASN A 348 16.48 9.48 -11.02
C ASN A 348 17.78 9.42 -11.84
N GLN A 349 17.99 10.36 -12.76
CA GLN A 349 19.22 10.48 -13.56
C GLN A 349 20.39 11.13 -12.82
N LEU A 350 20.21 11.58 -11.57
CA LEU A 350 21.31 12.14 -10.80
C LEU A 350 22.36 11.07 -10.54
N THR A 351 23.54 11.29 -11.07
CA THR A 351 24.72 10.45 -10.87
C THR A 351 25.33 10.60 -9.47
N ILE A 352 25.61 9.45 -8.85
CA ILE A 352 26.34 9.28 -7.60
C ILE A 352 27.74 8.75 -7.94
N PRO A 353 28.80 9.48 -7.56
CA PRO A 353 30.18 9.06 -7.83
C PRO A 353 30.56 7.75 -7.15
N ASP A 354 31.55 7.08 -7.73
CA ASP A 354 32.21 5.90 -7.16
C ASP A 354 32.73 6.15 -5.73
N GLY A 355 32.67 5.13 -4.88
CA GLY A 355 33.11 5.15 -3.49
C GLY A 355 32.16 5.83 -2.51
N VAL A 356 31.16 6.60 -2.97
CA VAL A 356 30.15 7.19 -2.07
C VAL A 356 29.27 6.08 -1.50
N ALA A 357 29.12 6.05 -0.16
CA ALA A 357 28.34 5.04 0.55
C ALA A 357 28.72 3.58 0.24
N GLY A 358 29.99 3.33 -0.13
CA GLY A 358 30.45 1.99 -0.50
C GLY A 358 29.88 1.47 -1.82
N LEU A 359 29.44 2.37 -2.72
CA LEU A 359 29.12 2.00 -4.09
C LEU A 359 30.40 1.65 -4.85
N GLU A 360 30.34 0.56 -5.62
CA GLU A 360 31.36 0.20 -6.60
C GLU A 360 30.95 0.72 -7.97
N GLY A 361 31.74 1.64 -8.52
CA GLY A 361 31.44 2.34 -9.76
C GLY A 361 30.45 3.49 -9.60
N GLU A 362 30.21 4.18 -10.70
CA GLU A 362 29.25 5.26 -10.81
C GLU A 362 27.82 4.69 -10.98
N HIS A 363 26.85 5.20 -10.21
CA HIS A 363 25.45 4.79 -10.29
C HIS A 363 24.53 6.01 -10.39
N THR A 364 23.44 5.89 -11.13
CA THR A 364 22.32 6.83 -11.06
C THR A 364 21.50 6.61 -9.80
N LEU A 365 20.79 7.63 -9.32
CA LEU A 365 19.84 7.47 -8.21
C LEU A 365 18.71 6.47 -8.53
N ALA A 366 18.39 6.23 -9.80
CA ALA A 366 17.45 5.20 -10.22
C ALA A 366 17.90 3.80 -9.77
N GLU A 367 19.20 3.53 -9.91
CA GLU A 367 19.82 2.22 -9.65
C GLU A 367 20.01 1.94 -8.16
N VAL A 368 20.06 2.98 -7.32
CA VAL A 368 20.18 2.84 -5.87
C VAL A 368 18.81 2.66 -5.22
N ASN A 369 18.45 1.43 -4.91
CA ASN A 369 17.16 1.07 -4.27
C ASN A 369 17.28 0.58 -2.83
N ASP A 370 18.50 0.40 -2.34
CA ASP A 370 18.80 0.05 -0.96
C ASP A 370 18.65 1.29 -0.06
N GLU A 371 17.83 1.17 1.00
CA GLU A 371 17.51 2.31 1.86
C GLU A 371 18.71 2.77 2.70
N ASP A 372 19.54 1.83 3.19
CA ASP A 372 20.73 2.14 3.98
C ASP A 372 21.77 2.88 3.13
N LYS A 373 21.94 2.47 1.86
CA LYS A 373 22.77 3.20 0.90
C LYS A 373 22.24 4.61 0.64
N LEU A 374 20.93 4.78 0.43
CA LEU A 374 20.33 6.10 0.25
C LEU A 374 20.51 7.01 1.48
N ILE A 375 20.38 6.46 2.69
CA ILE A 375 20.65 7.17 3.95
C ILE A 375 22.11 7.63 4.01
N ALA A 376 23.06 6.75 3.68
CA ALA A 376 24.48 7.08 3.69
C ALA A 376 24.86 8.12 2.61
N ILE A 377 24.31 8.03 1.40
CA ILE A 377 24.51 9.02 0.32
C ILE A 377 23.98 10.39 0.76
N ARG A 378 22.80 10.43 1.37
CA ARG A 378 22.22 11.66 1.92
C ARG A 378 23.15 12.29 2.95
N ALA A 379 23.61 11.52 3.94
CA ALA A 379 24.52 12.00 4.98
C ALA A 379 25.84 12.54 4.40
N PHE A 380 26.39 11.88 3.37
CA PHE A 380 27.58 12.35 2.67
C PHE A 380 27.38 13.74 2.05
N TYR A 381 26.27 13.97 1.34
CA TYR A 381 26.00 15.28 0.75
C TYR A 381 25.60 16.34 1.77
N GLU A 382 24.97 15.98 2.88
CA GLU A 382 24.76 16.90 4.02
C GLU A 382 26.10 17.41 4.55
N GLN A 383 27.08 16.53 4.73
CA GLN A 383 28.42 16.92 5.18
C GLN A 383 29.12 17.85 4.18
N GLN A 384 28.98 17.58 2.87
CA GLN A 384 29.53 18.48 1.84
C GLN A 384 28.90 19.86 1.88
N ILE A 385 27.57 19.94 1.98
CA ILE A 385 26.84 21.22 2.07
C ILE A 385 27.25 21.97 3.33
N SER A 386 27.31 21.31 4.48
CA SER A 386 27.74 21.92 5.74
C SER A 386 29.16 22.47 5.64
N THR A 387 30.07 21.73 5.00
CA THR A 387 31.46 22.19 4.78
C THR A 387 31.52 23.38 3.84
N ALA A 388 30.74 23.38 2.76
CA ALA A 388 30.67 24.49 1.82
C ALA A 388 30.10 25.76 2.48
N TYR A 389 29.06 25.61 3.31
CA TYR A 389 28.48 26.70 4.06
C TYR A 389 29.49 27.33 5.03
N GLY A 390 30.20 26.51 5.83
CA GLY A 390 31.24 27.03 6.73
C GLY A 390 32.37 27.77 6.00
N LYS A 391 32.75 27.31 4.79
CA LYS A 391 33.71 28.04 3.94
C LYS A 391 33.16 29.37 3.44
N MET A 392 31.88 29.44 3.07
CA MET A 392 31.23 30.70 2.69
C MET A 392 31.18 31.69 3.85
N GLU A 393 30.80 31.25 5.06
CA GLU A 393 30.80 32.11 6.25
C GLU A 393 32.20 32.66 6.56
N ALA A 394 33.22 31.79 6.53
CA ALA A 394 34.61 32.21 6.74
C ALA A 394 35.05 33.25 5.70
N THR A 395 34.69 33.04 4.42
CA THR A 395 35.01 33.98 3.33
C THR A 395 34.31 35.33 3.55
N ILE A 396 33.04 35.33 3.97
CA ILE A 396 32.27 36.55 4.27
C ILE A 396 32.93 37.30 5.43
N ALA A 397 33.32 36.60 6.50
CA ALA A 397 34.01 37.21 7.65
C ALA A 397 35.35 37.85 7.25
N GLU A 398 36.18 37.16 6.46
CA GLU A 398 37.42 37.72 5.93
C GLU A 398 37.19 38.94 5.03
N THR A 399 36.14 38.92 4.21
CA THR A 399 35.81 40.03 3.31
C THR A 399 35.32 41.25 4.07
N ASN A 400 34.49 41.07 5.11
CA ASN A 400 34.04 42.15 5.99
C ASN A 400 35.19 42.79 6.79
N ASN A 401 36.17 41.99 7.21
CA ASN A 401 37.39 42.50 7.86
C ASN A 401 38.28 43.29 6.89
N LYS A 402 38.26 42.98 5.58
CA LYS A 402 38.97 43.77 4.56
C LYS A 402 38.23 45.06 4.19
N GLN A 403 36.90 45.07 4.22
CA GLN A 403 36.08 46.25 3.93
C GLN A 403 36.12 47.31 5.05
N THR A 404 36.33 46.89 6.30
CA THR A 404 36.59 47.81 7.42
C THR A 404 38.01 48.39 7.43
N ALA A 405 38.94 47.80 6.66
CA ALA A 405 40.30 48.29 6.50
C ALA A 405 40.50 49.27 5.32
N SER A 406 39.44 49.61 4.57
CA SER A 406 39.56 50.44 3.35
C SER A 406 38.51 51.53 3.20
N ALA A 407 38.05 52.17 4.29
CA ALA A 407 37.59 53.55 4.15
C ALA A 407 38.86 54.38 3.85
N PRO A 408 38.98 55.06 2.70
CA PRO A 408 40.09 55.98 2.52
C PRO A 408 39.95 57.03 3.61
N ALA A 409 40.89 57.07 4.56
CA ALA A 409 41.01 58.26 5.38
C ALA A 409 41.12 59.45 4.43
N ASP A 410 40.45 60.54 4.77
CA ASP A 410 40.42 61.81 4.03
C ASP A 410 41.82 62.46 4.10
N CYS A 411 42.87 61.77 3.63
CA CYS A 411 44.27 62.13 3.80
C CYS A 411 44.54 63.53 3.22
N GLY A 412 43.90 63.85 2.11
CA GLY A 412 44.02 65.16 1.45
C GLY A 412 43.49 66.34 2.25
N LYS A 413 42.74 66.13 3.34
CA LYS A 413 42.28 67.23 4.23
C LYS A 413 43.25 67.51 5.38
N LYS A 414 44.28 66.69 5.55
CA LYS A 414 45.26 66.80 6.64
C LYS A 414 46.43 67.67 6.19
N LEU A 415 46.32 68.96 6.49
CA LEU A 415 47.30 69.97 6.09
C LEU A 415 48.52 70.04 7.01
N LYS A 416 48.63 69.22 8.06
CA LYS A 416 49.79 69.21 8.96
C LYS A 416 50.38 67.81 9.08
N LYS A 417 51.72 67.74 9.14
CA LYS A 417 52.46 66.48 9.28
C LYS A 417 52.03 65.67 10.52
N VAL A 418 51.71 66.35 11.61
CA VAL A 418 51.27 65.72 12.87
C VAL A 418 49.90 65.04 12.77
N ASP A 419 49.05 65.52 11.87
CA ASP A 419 47.70 64.99 11.66
C ASP A 419 47.70 63.84 10.63
N CYS A 420 48.75 63.76 9.80
CA CYS A 420 48.98 62.73 8.79
C CYS A 420 49.61 61.45 9.38
N LYS A 421 48.81 60.66 10.09
CA LYS A 421 49.26 59.40 10.71
C LYS A 421 49.23 58.23 9.75
N GLU A 422 50.27 57.39 9.81
CA GLU A 422 50.35 56.14 9.05
C GLU A 422 49.29 55.11 9.47
N SER A 423 48.83 55.16 10.72
CA SER A 423 47.75 54.32 11.24
C SER A 423 46.43 54.50 10.48
N ASP A 424 46.26 55.66 9.85
CA ASP A 424 45.05 56.04 9.14
C ASP A 424 45.17 55.70 7.63
N GLY A 425 46.23 55.01 7.21
CA GLY A 425 46.48 54.69 5.80
C GLY A 425 47.02 55.86 4.97
N CYS A 426 47.51 56.93 5.61
CA CYS A 426 48.08 58.12 4.97
C CYS A 426 49.60 58.20 5.12
N LYS A 427 50.30 58.85 4.18
CA LYS A 427 51.74 59.15 4.22
C LYS A 427 52.02 60.60 3.86
N TRP A 428 52.87 61.26 4.64
CA TRP A 428 53.35 62.61 4.34
C TRP A 428 54.51 62.56 3.35
N ASN A 429 54.40 63.25 2.22
CA ASN A 429 55.35 63.17 1.09
C ASN A 429 56.34 64.35 1.00
N SER A 430 56.42 65.22 2.01
CA SER A 430 57.41 66.31 2.06
C SER A 430 58.43 66.13 3.18
N THR A 431 59.71 66.33 2.86
CA THR A 431 60.82 66.27 3.82
C THR A 431 61.04 67.59 4.56
N ASP A 432 60.67 68.71 3.93
CA ASP A 432 61.10 70.05 4.37
C ASP A 432 59.94 70.94 4.83
N LYS A 433 58.69 70.48 4.68
CA LYS A 433 57.48 71.21 5.06
C LYS A 433 56.67 70.43 6.09
N SER A 434 56.25 71.13 7.14
CA SER A 434 55.39 70.60 8.21
C SER A 434 53.90 70.90 8.00
N GLU A 435 53.57 71.79 7.05
CA GLU A 435 52.20 72.17 6.70
C GLU A 435 52.01 72.26 5.15
N GLY A 436 50.80 71.97 4.65
CA GLY A 436 50.40 71.95 3.23
C GLY A 436 49.80 70.62 2.75
N ASP A 437 49.44 70.54 1.47
CA ASP A 437 48.79 69.37 0.82
C ASP A 437 49.76 68.19 0.55
N PHE A 438 50.47 67.75 1.58
CA PHE A 438 51.51 66.71 1.48
C PHE A 438 51.08 65.37 2.09
N CYS A 439 49.89 65.28 2.68
CA CYS A 439 49.34 64.02 3.19
C CYS A 439 48.56 63.27 2.09
N LYS A 440 49.07 62.11 1.65
CA LYS A 440 48.49 61.30 0.57
C LYS A 440 48.14 59.90 1.04
N ALA A 441 47.26 59.21 0.32
CA ALA A 441 46.95 57.81 0.60
C ALA A 441 48.18 56.93 0.32
N LYS A 442 48.40 55.91 1.15
CA LYS A 442 49.53 54.99 1.00
C LYS A 442 49.27 54.07 -0.21
N GLY A 443 49.83 54.42 -1.38
CA GLY A 443 49.73 53.60 -2.60
C GLY A 443 49.81 54.33 -3.95
N GLU A 444 49.88 55.67 -3.99
CA GLU A 444 49.77 56.41 -5.26
C GLU A 444 51.09 56.63 -6.04
N ASP A 445 52.26 56.29 -5.49
CA ASP A 445 53.55 56.52 -6.18
C ASP A 445 54.34 55.21 -6.36
N GLU A 446 54.00 54.43 -7.39
CA GLU A 446 54.91 53.51 -8.10
C GLU A 446 54.24 52.92 -9.35
N GLN A 447 54.12 53.71 -10.42
CA GLN A 447 53.90 53.16 -11.76
C GLN A 447 54.41 54.12 -12.85
N LYS A 448 55.70 54.01 -13.18
CA LYS A 448 56.24 54.45 -14.49
C LYS A 448 57.46 53.61 -14.90
N ALA A 449 57.46 53.27 -16.21
CA ALA A 449 58.50 52.60 -17.04
C ALA A 449 58.59 51.06 -16.89
N GLN A 450 58.67 50.20 -17.92
CA GLN A 450 59.07 50.37 -19.33
C GLN A 450 58.71 49.11 -20.18
N GLY A 451 58.22 49.33 -21.41
CA GLY A 451 58.65 48.70 -22.69
C GLY A 451 58.75 47.16 -22.92
N ALA A 452 57.86 46.66 -23.78
CA ALA A 452 58.03 45.78 -24.96
C ALA A 452 58.92 44.50 -24.93
N GLY A 453 58.29 43.37 -25.30
CA GLY A 453 58.95 42.17 -25.85
C GLY A 453 57.94 41.06 -26.19
N GLN A 454 57.69 40.80 -27.47
CA GLN A 454 56.91 39.67 -27.99
C GLN A 454 57.70 38.35 -27.88
N ALA A 455 57.05 37.25 -27.47
CA ALA A 455 57.08 35.94 -28.13
C ALA A 455 56.21 34.86 -27.44
N ALA A 456 55.25 34.34 -28.22
CA ALA A 456 54.82 32.95 -28.39
C ALA A 456 54.29 32.06 -27.24
N ASN A 457 53.03 31.61 -27.46
CA ASN A 457 52.45 30.28 -27.25
C ASN A 457 52.34 29.67 -25.84
N THR A 458 51.12 29.72 -25.28
CA THR A 458 50.26 28.52 -25.10
C THR A 458 48.83 28.95 -24.74
N GLU A 459 47.84 28.62 -25.57
CA GLU A 459 46.43 28.91 -25.33
C GLU A 459 45.89 28.07 -24.14
N THR A 460 45.83 28.67 -22.95
CA THR A 460 44.93 28.21 -21.88
C THR A 460 43.57 28.85 -22.10
N LYS A 461 42.62 28.12 -22.70
CA LYS A 461 41.25 28.62 -22.94
C LYS A 461 40.53 28.86 -21.60
N LYS A 462 40.21 30.14 -21.36
CA LYS A 462 39.45 30.64 -20.20
C LYS A 462 38.03 30.07 -20.16
N CYS A 463 37.61 29.57 -18.99
CA CYS A 463 36.24 29.15 -18.69
C CYS A 463 35.25 30.32 -18.44
N SER A 464 35.59 31.56 -18.80
CA SER A 464 34.88 32.76 -18.35
C SER A 464 33.75 33.25 -19.27
N GLU A 465 33.37 32.53 -20.33
CA GLU A 465 32.39 33.03 -21.33
C GLU A 465 31.12 32.17 -21.55
N LYS A 466 30.81 31.20 -20.68
CA LYS A 466 29.59 30.37 -20.85
C LYS A 466 28.46 30.82 -19.90
N LYS A 467 27.51 31.60 -20.43
CA LYS A 467 26.27 32.07 -19.73
C LYS A 467 25.06 31.12 -19.86
N LYS A 468 25.23 29.88 -20.34
CA LYS A 468 24.14 28.87 -20.42
C LYS A 468 24.64 27.48 -20.00
N GLN A 469 23.77 26.75 -19.32
CA GLN A 469 24.06 25.56 -18.50
C GLN A 469 24.37 24.27 -19.29
N GLU A 470 24.16 24.24 -20.61
CA GLU A 470 24.29 23.00 -21.42
C GLU A 470 25.73 22.55 -21.73
N ASN A 471 26.76 23.13 -21.11
CA ASN A 471 28.16 22.89 -21.54
C ASN A 471 29.16 22.56 -20.42
N PHE A 472 28.72 22.05 -19.27
CA PHE A 472 29.60 21.49 -18.23
C PHE A 472 29.69 19.96 -18.36
N LYS A 473 30.36 19.48 -19.42
CA LYS A 473 30.80 18.08 -19.58
C LYS A 473 32.34 17.99 -19.73
N SER A 474 33.10 18.64 -18.85
CA SER A 474 34.56 18.50 -18.83
C SER A 474 35.04 18.18 -17.41
N PRO A 475 35.93 17.19 -17.21
CA PRO A 475 36.43 16.78 -15.89
C PRO A 475 37.31 17.84 -15.19
N ASP A 476 37.68 18.94 -15.87
CA ASP A 476 38.63 19.95 -15.36
C ASP A 476 37.98 21.19 -14.71
N CYS A 477 36.65 21.24 -14.58
CA CYS A 477 35.96 22.39 -13.96
C CYS A 477 35.53 22.08 -12.52
N LYS A 478 36.41 22.36 -11.54
CA LYS A 478 36.04 22.41 -10.11
C LYS A 478 35.18 23.64 -9.82
N TRP A 479 34.12 23.43 -9.07
CA TRP A 479 33.27 24.50 -8.52
C TRP A 479 34.04 25.30 -7.47
N ASP A 480 34.49 26.50 -7.82
CA ASP A 480 34.95 27.52 -6.86
C ASP A 480 33.76 28.44 -6.54
N GLY A 481 33.23 28.35 -5.32
CA GLY A 481 32.01 29.02 -4.84
C GLY A 481 32.02 30.56 -4.80
N LYS A 482 32.80 31.24 -5.66
CA LYS A 482 32.98 32.69 -5.63
C LYS A 482 31.80 33.51 -6.18
N ASN A 483 30.80 32.89 -6.81
CA ASN A 483 29.72 33.63 -7.49
C ASN A 483 28.27 33.28 -7.06
N ALA A 484 28.06 32.59 -5.95
CA ALA A 484 26.71 32.34 -5.45
C ALA A 484 26.24 33.50 -4.54
N LYS A 485 25.46 34.44 -5.09
CA LYS A 485 24.59 35.30 -4.26
C LYS A 485 23.41 34.45 -3.78
N ILE A 486 23.49 33.96 -2.55
CA ILE A 486 22.32 33.42 -1.86
C ILE A 486 21.52 34.64 -1.33
N PRO A 487 20.24 34.80 -1.67
CA PRO A 487 19.42 35.81 -1.03
C PRO A 487 19.31 35.47 0.46
N VAL A 488 19.76 36.40 1.31
CA VAL A 488 19.60 36.36 2.75
C VAL A 488 18.10 36.37 3.05
N LEU A 489 17.58 35.25 3.58
CA LEU A 489 16.29 35.22 4.26
C LEU A 489 16.50 35.83 5.65
N LEU A 490 15.97 37.04 5.84
CA LEU A 490 15.67 37.63 7.14
C LEU A 490 14.34 37.08 7.66
#